data_AF-A0A8S0SA32-F1
#
_entry.id   AF-A0A8S0SA32-F1
#
_cell.length_a   1.000
_cell.length_b   1.000
_cell.length_c   1.000
_cell.angle_alpha   90.00
_cell.angle_beta   90.00
_cell.angle_gamma   90.00
#
_symmetry.space_group_name_H-M   'P 1'
#
loop_
_entity.id
_entity.type
_entity.pdbx_description
1 polymer ?
#
loop_
_entity_poly.entity_id
_entity_poly.type
_entity_poly.pdbx_seq_one_letter_code
_entity_poly.pdbx_strand_id
1 'polypeptide(L)'
;MQNAESSALLVAGWHRMSYVFGDQSSMSQELQKHILKVHSNARNAITKGKYLVFGVGSTQLLSAAVFALSLNSSSPARVVAESPYYPVYKTQTDFFETVHFEFKGDALLMKNTSDSAGNVIEFVTSPNNPDGNLRKAVLQGVSVNAIYDHAYYWPHFSAIPAPADEDIMIFTISKLTGHAGSRFGWALVKDKDVYLNMQKYVSLAEFSISRDTQLRALQLLKVVLKGDGREIFHFAYEKMRDRWEKISQTVSLSKRFTVQDIPPQYCNFFEKVRGPSPAYIWLKCEREEDTNCSAVLLAANIIGRSGSLFDAEDRYVRLSLLKSDDDFNLLLYRLKELVSKEGGADTL
;
A
#
# COMPACT_ATOMS: atom_id res chain seq x y z
N MET A 1 7.98 -18.75 10.25
CA MET A 1 7.30 -20.03 10.56
C MET A 1 6.96 -20.21 12.05
N GLN A 2 7.23 -19.23 12.93
CA GLN A 2 7.04 -19.36 14.38
C GLN A 2 5.59 -19.61 14.85
N ASN A 3 4.59 -19.29 14.01
CA ASN A 3 3.16 -19.42 14.35
C ASN A 3 2.45 -20.49 13.49
N ALA A 4 3.16 -21.54 13.05
CA ALA A 4 2.63 -22.53 12.12
C ALA A 4 1.38 -23.24 12.65
N GLU A 5 1.45 -23.83 13.85
CA GLU A 5 0.33 -24.53 14.47
C GLU A 5 -0.87 -23.60 14.68
N SER A 6 -0.65 -22.42 15.27
CA SER A 6 -1.73 -21.49 15.58
C SER A 6 -2.36 -20.84 14.36
N SER A 7 -1.69 -20.82 13.20
CA SER A 7 -2.24 -20.26 11.96
C SER A 7 -2.71 -21.31 10.95
N ALA A 8 -2.48 -22.60 11.23
CA ALA A 8 -2.95 -23.70 10.41
C ALA A 8 -4.49 -23.73 10.37
N LEU A 9 -5.02 -24.22 9.25
CA LEU A 9 -6.45 -24.36 9.03
C LEU A 9 -6.75 -25.72 8.43
N LEU A 10 -7.71 -26.42 9.02
CA LEU A 10 -8.40 -27.55 8.40
C LEU A 10 -9.76 -27.05 7.92
N VAL A 11 -9.99 -27.11 6.61
CA VAL A 11 -11.26 -26.70 6.00
C VAL A 11 -12.05 -27.95 5.67
N ALA A 12 -13.22 -28.12 6.30
CA ALA A 12 -14.12 -29.24 6.01
C ALA A 12 -14.65 -29.14 4.57
N GLY A 13 -14.89 -30.28 3.91
CA GLY A 13 -15.37 -30.32 2.53
C GLY A 13 -16.72 -29.63 2.28
N TRP A 14 -17.51 -29.44 3.34
CA TRP A 14 -18.80 -28.72 3.30
C TRP A 14 -18.71 -27.30 3.87
N HIS A 15 -17.51 -26.75 4.09
CA HIS A 15 -17.35 -25.42 4.66
C HIS A 15 -17.99 -24.36 3.76
N ARG A 16 -19.08 -23.75 4.25
CA ARG A 16 -19.74 -22.59 3.64
C ARG A 16 -19.96 -22.72 2.12
N MET A 17 -20.56 -23.84 1.69
CA MET A 17 -20.93 -24.06 0.28
C MET A 17 -21.98 -23.07 -0.25
N SER A 18 -22.70 -22.38 0.65
CA SER A 18 -23.66 -21.33 0.30
C SER A 18 -22.97 -20.04 -0.17
N TYR A 19 -23.61 -19.31 -1.09
CA TYR A 19 -23.18 -17.98 -1.50
C TYR A 19 -23.26 -16.93 -0.40
N VAL A 20 -24.19 -17.09 0.55
CA VAL A 20 -24.44 -16.17 1.67
C VAL A 20 -24.25 -16.86 3.02
N PHE A 21 -23.97 -16.06 4.05
CA PHE A 21 -24.02 -16.49 5.44
C PHE A 21 -25.48 -16.66 5.90
N GLY A 22 -25.68 -17.26 7.08
CA GLY A 22 -27.03 -17.52 7.62
C GLY A 22 -27.87 -16.26 7.89
N ASP A 23 -27.20 -15.10 8.03
CA ASP A 23 -27.82 -13.78 8.17
C ASP A 23 -28.05 -13.08 6.81
N GLN A 24 -27.94 -13.80 5.69
CA GLN A 24 -28.00 -13.30 4.31
C GLN A 24 -26.87 -12.33 3.93
N SER A 25 -25.89 -12.11 4.81
CA SER A 25 -24.73 -11.29 4.49
C SER A 25 -23.77 -12.02 3.55
N SER A 26 -22.94 -11.26 2.86
CA SER A 26 -21.84 -11.78 2.04
C SER A 26 -20.47 -11.64 2.73
N MET A 27 -20.42 -11.16 3.98
CA MET A 27 -19.18 -10.87 4.71
C MET A 27 -19.20 -11.44 6.11
N SER A 28 -18.12 -12.11 6.52
CA SER A 28 -18.02 -12.69 7.87
C SER A 28 -18.02 -11.59 8.93
N GLN A 29 -19.07 -11.57 9.78
CA GLN A 29 -19.15 -10.67 10.92
C GLN A 29 -17.98 -10.86 11.90
N GLU A 30 -17.55 -12.11 12.13
CA GLU A 30 -16.38 -12.39 12.98
C GLU A 30 -15.11 -11.79 12.40
N LEU A 31 -14.90 -11.90 11.09
CA LEU A 31 -13.74 -11.26 10.44
C LEU A 31 -13.80 -9.73 10.57
N GLN A 32 -14.99 -9.12 10.41
CA GLN A 32 -15.16 -7.68 10.62
C GLN A 32 -14.74 -7.29 12.04
N LYS A 33 -15.21 -7.98 13.08
CA LYS A 33 -14.82 -7.71 14.48
C LYS A 33 -13.31 -7.76 14.67
N HIS A 34 -12.63 -8.74 14.06
CA HIS A 34 -11.17 -8.89 14.17
C HIS A 34 -10.43 -7.79 13.41
N ILE A 35 -10.92 -7.36 12.24
CA ILE A 35 -10.34 -6.21 11.52
C ILE A 35 -10.43 -4.93 12.36
N LEU A 36 -11.59 -4.66 12.95
CA LEU A 36 -11.78 -3.49 13.83
C LEU A 36 -10.83 -3.54 15.04
N LYS A 37 -10.67 -4.73 15.66
CA LYS A 37 -9.74 -4.91 16.78
C LYS A 37 -8.28 -4.72 16.38
N VAL A 38 -7.87 -5.18 15.19
CA VAL A 38 -6.52 -4.95 14.66
C VAL A 38 -6.22 -3.46 14.50
N HIS A 39 -7.16 -2.68 13.96
CA HIS A 39 -7.00 -1.23 13.85
C HIS A 39 -6.89 -0.54 15.21
N SER A 40 -7.73 -0.95 16.17
CA SER A 40 -7.66 -0.43 17.55
C SER A 40 -6.30 -0.71 18.19
N ASN A 41 -5.77 -1.93 18.04
CA ASN A 41 -4.45 -2.29 18.57
C ASN A 41 -3.31 -1.54 17.86
N ALA A 42 -3.35 -1.43 16.53
CA ALA A 42 -2.35 -0.71 15.75
C ALA A 42 -2.42 0.82 15.92
N ARG A 43 -3.53 1.33 16.48
CA ARG A 43 -3.85 2.76 16.63
C ARG A 43 -3.74 3.55 15.33
N ASN A 44 -4.00 2.89 14.20
CA ASN A 44 -3.71 3.43 12.85
C ASN A 44 -4.93 3.95 12.10
N ALA A 45 -6.16 3.65 12.52
CA ALA A 45 -7.36 4.14 11.84
C ALA A 45 -8.54 4.33 12.79
N ILE A 46 -9.34 5.37 12.56
CA ILE A 46 -10.65 5.56 13.18
C ILE A 46 -11.67 4.75 12.38
N THR A 47 -12.23 3.73 13.02
CA THR A 47 -13.20 2.82 12.39
C THR A 47 -14.65 3.10 12.78
N LYS A 48 -14.88 3.86 13.86
CA LYS A 48 -16.22 4.17 14.35
C LYS A 48 -16.96 5.05 13.34
N GLY A 49 -18.22 4.71 13.05
CA GLY A 49 -19.05 5.46 12.10
C GLY A 49 -18.71 5.18 10.62
N LYS A 50 -17.91 4.15 10.32
CA LYS A 50 -17.58 3.73 8.95
C LYS A 50 -18.11 2.34 8.67
N TYR A 51 -18.57 2.13 7.44
CA TYR A 51 -18.96 0.85 6.89
C TYR A 51 -17.73 0.10 6.38
N LEU A 52 -17.83 -1.23 6.31
CA LEU A 52 -16.72 -2.07 5.89
C LEU A 52 -17.09 -2.84 4.62
N VAL A 53 -16.25 -2.75 3.59
CA VAL A 53 -16.37 -3.53 2.34
C VAL A 53 -15.16 -4.43 2.21
N PHE A 54 -15.35 -5.74 2.04
CA PHE A 54 -14.24 -6.62 1.66
C PHE A 54 -14.03 -6.58 0.15
N GLY A 55 -12.80 -6.83 -0.31
CA GLY A 55 -12.52 -7.09 -1.72
C GLY A 55 -11.42 -8.13 -1.96
N VAL A 56 -11.34 -8.59 -3.20
CA VAL A 56 -10.29 -9.49 -3.73
C VAL A 56 -8.95 -8.73 -3.81
N GLY A 57 -8.39 -8.45 -2.65
CA GLY A 57 -7.29 -7.53 -2.44
C GLY A 57 -7.73 -6.06 -2.47
N SER A 58 -6.81 -5.15 -2.10
CA SER A 58 -7.04 -3.71 -2.26
C SER A 58 -7.23 -3.32 -3.73
N THR A 59 -6.64 -4.06 -4.66
CA THR A 59 -6.77 -3.85 -6.11
C THR A 59 -8.23 -3.80 -6.59
N GLN A 60 -9.09 -4.71 -6.13
CA GLN A 60 -10.52 -4.65 -6.50
C GLN A 60 -11.20 -3.45 -5.83
N LEU A 61 -10.85 -3.14 -4.59
CA LEU A 61 -11.46 -2.05 -3.82
C LEU A 61 -11.13 -0.67 -4.38
N LEU A 62 -9.92 -0.48 -4.93
CA LEU A 62 -9.51 0.75 -5.61
C LEU A 62 -10.43 1.02 -6.82
N SER A 63 -10.63 0.02 -7.67
CA SER A 63 -11.55 0.13 -8.81
C SER A 63 -13.01 0.31 -8.35
N ALA A 64 -13.44 -0.42 -7.32
CA ALA A 64 -14.79 -0.28 -6.76
C ALA A 64 -15.05 1.13 -6.22
N ALA A 65 -14.05 1.74 -5.58
CA ALA A 65 -14.15 3.09 -5.04
C ALA A 65 -14.21 4.15 -6.16
N VAL A 66 -13.38 4.02 -7.22
CA VAL A 66 -13.47 4.87 -8.41
C VAL A 66 -14.86 4.77 -9.02
N PHE A 67 -15.32 3.54 -9.29
CA PHE A 67 -16.67 3.31 -9.81
C PHE A 67 -17.75 3.98 -8.96
N ALA A 68 -17.72 3.75 -7.64
CA ALA A 68 -18.73 4.28 -6.72
C ALA A 68 -18.78 5.81 -6.69
N LEU A 69 -17.62 6.47 -6.76
CA LEU A 69 -17.51 7.93 -6.77
C LEU A 69 -17.84 8.57 -8.12
N SER A 70 -17.82 7.79 -9.21
CA SER A 70 -18.09 8.26 -10.57
C SER A 70 -19.57 8.26 -10.97
N LEU A 71 -20.43 7.55 -10.23
CA LEU A 71 -21.83 7.31 -10.65
C LEU A 71 -22.73 8.56 -10.65
N ASN A 72 -22.38 9.61 -9.90
CA ASN A 72 -23.26 10.76 -9.65
C ASN A 72 -22.81 12.04 -10.37
N SER A 73 -22.05 11.92 -11.46
CA SER A 73 -21.54 13.07 -12.22
C SER A 73 -22.08 13.08 -13.66
N SER A 74 -22.44 14.26 -14.15
CA SER A 74 -22.86 14.48 -15.55
C SER A 74 -21.70 14.45 -16.53
N SER A 75 -20.47 14.65 -16.04
CA SER A 75 -19.22 14.50 -16.78
C SER A 75 -18.37 13.36 -16.20
N PRO A 76 -17.50 12.73 -17.01
CA PRO A 76 -16.58 11.71 -16.52
C PRO A 76 -15.73 12.23 -15.36
N ALA A 77 -15.62 11.45 -14.29
CA ALA A 77 -14.75 11.77 -13.18
C ALA A 77 -13.27 11.70 -13.62
N ARG A 78 -12.51 12.73 -13.26
CA ARG A 78 -11.07 12.78 -13.54
C ARG A 78 -10.32 12.12 -12.39
N VAL A 79 -9.70 10.97 -12.67
CA VAL A 79 -8.95 10.21 -11.68
C VAL A 79 -7.47 10.61 -11.75
N VAL A 80 -6.88 10.95 -10.61
CA VAL A 80 -5.50 11.47 -10.53
C VAL A 80 -4.76 10.90 -9.34
N ALA A 81 -3.43 11.03 -9.34
CA ALA A 81 -2.58 10.69 -8.21
C ALA A 81 -1.33 11.58 -8.22
N GLU A 82 -0.83 12.00 -7.06
CA GLU A 82 0.42 12.79 -6.99
C GLU A 82 1.64 11.93 -7.36
N SER A 83 2.45 12.37 -8.32
CA SER A 83 3.67 11.65 -8.72
C SER A 83 4.80 11.77 -7.68
N PRO A 84 5.67 10.74 -7.51
CA PRO A 84 5.51 9.39 -8.01
C PRO A 84 4.38 8.63 -7.30
N TYR A 85 3.63 7.83 -8.05
CA TYR A 85 2.49 7.06 -7.54
C TYR A 85 2.53 5.58 -7.93
N TYR A 86 1.69 4.77 -7.28
CA TYR A 86 1.56 3.35 -7.58
C TYR A 86 1.05 3.14 -9.03
N PRO A 87 1.79 2.43 -9.91
CA PRO A 87 1.47 2.38 -11.35
C PRO A 87 0.12 1.73 -11.68
N VAL A 88 -0.44 0.97 -10.73
CA VAL A 88 -1.74 0.32 -10.92
C VAL A 88 -2.88 1.33 -10.93
N TYR A 89 -2.76 2.52 -10.33
CA TYR A 89 -3.80 3.53 -10.43
C TYR A 89 -4.07 3.91 -11.89
N LYS A 90 -3.02 4.24 -12.65
CA LYS A 90 -3.12 4.51 -14.08
C LYS A 90 -3.58 3.27 -14.85
N THR A 91 -2.80 2.18 -14.78
CA THR A 91 -3.06 1.01 -15.63
C THR A 91 -4.41 0.33 -15.37
N GLN A 92 -4.91 0.33 -14.13
CA GLN A 92 -6.25 -0.18 -13.82
C GLN A 92 -7.34 0.77 -14.28
N THR A 93 -7.18 2.08 -14.07
CA THR A 93 -8.19 3.07 -14.48
C THR A 93 -8.31 3.12 -16.00
N ASP A 94 -7.19 3.10 -16.73
CA ASP A 94 -7.18 3.03 -18.19
C ASP A 94 -7.82 1.72 -18.70
N PHE A 95 -7.54 0.59 -18.05
CA PHE A 95 -8.09 -0.70 -18.46
C PHE A 95 -9.61 -0.78 -18.27
N PHE A 96 -10.14 -0.17 -17.21
CA PHE A 96 -11.57 -0.13 -16.91
C PHE A 96 -12.23 1.19 -17.32
N GLU A 97 -11.60 2.00 -18.17
CA GLU A 97 -12.12 3.30 -18.58
C GLU A 97 -13.54 3.18 -19.13
N THR A 98 -14.41 4.09 -18.72
CA THR A 98 -15.80 4.15 -19.17
C THR A 98 -16.21 5.60 -19.41
N VAL A 99 -17.43 5.82 -19.91
CA VAL A 99 -18.03 7.16 -19.97
C VAL A 99 -18.14 7.86 -18.60
N HIS A 100 -17.88 7.15 -17.49
CA HIS A 100 -17.99 7.69 -16.15
C HIS A 100 -16.66 8.14 -15.53
N PHE A 101 -15.51 7.72 -16.05
CA PHE A 101 -14.21 8.15 -15.53
C PHE A 101 -13.05 7.87 -16.47
N GLU A 102 -12.00 8.66 -16.32
CA GLU A 102 -10.74 8.55 -17.05
C GLU A 102 -9.56 8.98 -16.16
N PHE A 103 -8.36 8.44 -16.42
CA PHE A 103 -7.16 8.82 -15.69
C PHE A 103 -6.52 10.09 -16.31
N LYS A 104 -6.21 11.09 -15.48
CA LYS A 104 -5.70 12.40 -15.92
C LYS A 104 -4.27 12.72 -15.47
N GLY A 105 -3.56 11.76 -14.88
CA GLY A 105 -2.15 11.94 -14.52
C GLY A 105 -1.94 12.58 -13.15
N ASP A 106 -0.92 13.43 -13.05
CA ASP A 106 -0.45 14.00 -11.80
C ASP A 106 -1.46 14.98 -11.17
N ALA A 107 -1.84 14.71 -9.92
CA ALA A 107 -2.75 15.55 -9.14
C ALA A 107 -2.21 16.99 -8.96
N LEU A 108 -0.89 17.20 -8.90
CA LEU A 108 -0.31 18.54 -8.71
C LEU A 108 -0.52 19.47 -9.91
N LEU A 109 -0.58 18.92 -11.13
CA LEU A 109 -0.84 19.71 -12.35
C LEU A 109 -2.28 20.25 -12.37
N MET A 110 -3.21 19.54 -11.73
CA MET A 110 -4.62 19.93 -11.64
C MET A 110 -4.88 21.06 -10.64
N LYS A 111 -3.99 21.24 -9.66
CA LYS A 111 -4.11 22.31 -8.66
C LYS A 111 -4.08 23.71 -9.31
N ASN A 112 -3.41 23.82 -10.46
CA ASN A 112 -3.19 25.09 -11.16
C ASN A 112 -4.19 25.35 -12.30
N THR A 113 -5.08 24.40 -12.59
CA THR A 113 -6.11 24.58 -13.62
C THR A 113 -7.36 25.24 -13.03
N SER A 114 -7.77 26.38 -13.61
CA SER A 114 -9.00 27.10 -13.30
C SER A 114 -10.29 26.31 -13.63
N ASP A 115 -10.15 25.16 -14.30
CA ASP A 115 -11.25 24.31 -14.79
C ASP A 115 -11.69 23.26 -13.75
N SER A 116 -12.09 23.76 -12.58
CA SER A 116 -12.54 22.97 -11.43
C SER A 116 -13.99 22.47 -11.55
N ALA A 117 -14.63 22.63 -12.71
CA ALA A 117 -16.07 22.39 -12.91
C ALA A 117 -16.49 20.91 -13.00
N GLY A 118 -15.66 19.94 -12.61
CA GLY A 118 -15.96 18.50 -12.76
C GLY A 118 -15.47 17.65 -11.60
N ASN A 119 -16.12 16.51 -11.39
CA ASN A 119 -15.79 15.53 -10.35
C ASN A 119 -14.33 15.05 -10.49
N VAL A 120 -13.55 15.16 -9.42
CA VAL A 120 -12.16 14.70 -9.36
C VAL A 120 -12.03 13.64 -8.27
N ILE A 121 -11.33 12.56 -8.59
CA ILE A 121 -11.03 11.47 -7.66
C ILE A 121 -9.52 11.37 -7.53
N GLU A 122 -8.98 11.72 -6.35
CA GLU A 122 -7.56 11.64 -6.05
C GLU A 122 -7.25 10.32 -5.33
N PHE A 123 -6.33 9.52 -5.89
CA PHE A 123 -5.70 8.45 -5.14
C PHE A 123 -4.58 9.03 -4.26
N VAL A 124 -4.68 8.80 -2.95
CA VAL A 124 -3.68 9.21 -1.96
C VAL A 124 -3.09 7.96 -1.34
N THR A 125 -1.80 7.72 -1.54
CA THR A 125 -1.11 6.56 -0.91
C THR A 125 -0.32 7.05 0.28
N SER A 126 -0.59 6.54 1.47
CA SER A 126 0.06 7.01 2.70
C SER A 126 0.28 5.84 3.66
N PRO A 127 1.52 5.41 3.94
CA PRO A 127 2.78 5.79 3.32
C PRO A 127 2.81 5.52 1.81
N ASN A 128 3.43 6.42 1.05
CA ASN A 128 3.45 6.37 -0.40
C ASN A 128 4.23 5.18 -0.95
N ASN A 129 3.89 4.80 -2.18
CA ASN A 129 4.65 3.86 -2.99
C ASN A 129 5.13 4.63 -4.24
N PRO A 130 6.43 4.93 -4.36
CA PRO A 130 7.55 4.10 -3.88
C PRO A 130 8.25 4.56 -2.60
N ASP A 131 8.18 5.85 -2.25
CA ASP A 131 9.12 6.47 -1.32
C ASP A 131 8.83 6.21 0.18
N GLY A 132 7.61 5.85 0.56
CA GLY A 132 7.25 5.59 1.96
C GLY A 132 6.96 6.83 2.79
N ASN A 133 6.83 8.02 2.18
CA ASN A 133 6.41 9.24 2.87
C ASN A 133 4.92 9.23 3.18
N LEU A 134 4.54 9.79 4.31
CA LEU A 134 3.12 10.04 4.62
C LEU A 134 2.60 11.17 3.73
N ARG A 135 1.50 10.92 3.03
CA ARG A 135 0.83 11.88 2.15
C ARG A 135 -0.57 12.21 2.63
N LYS A 136 -1.07 13.33 2.12
CA LYS A 136 -2.45 13.82 2.23
C LYS A 136 -2.90 14.25 0.85
N ALA A 137 -4.21 14.31 0.64
CA ALA A 137 -4.78 14.85 -0.58
C ALA A 137 -4.23 16.27 -0.87
N VAL A 138 -3.80 16.50 -2.11
CA VAL A 138 -3.29 17.81 -2.55
C VAL A 138 -4.38 18.66 -3.19
N LEU A 139 -5.50 18.05 -3.58
CA LEU A 139 -6.67 18.71 -4.14
C LEU A 139 -7.74 18.94 -3.05
N GLN A 140 -8.48 20.05 -3.19
CA GLN A 140 -9.55 20.44 -2.27
C GLN A 140 -10.74 20.98 -3.06
N GLY A 141 -11.95 20.72 -2.57
CA GLY A 141 -13.18 21.23 -3.18
C GLY A 141 -14.36 20.29 -2.93
N VAL A 142 -15.57 20.81 -3.12
CA VAL A 142 -16.82 20.04 -2.91
C VAL A 142 -16.95 18.89 -3.91
N SER A 143 -16.38 19.04 -5.11
CA SER A 143 -16.38 18.03 -6.18
C SER A 143 -15.09 17.19 -6.20
N VAL A 144 -14.28 17.24 -5.14
CA VAL A 144 -13.03 16.47 -5.03
C VAL A 144 -13.22 15.40 -3.97
N ASN A 145 -13.05 14.14 -4.37
CA ASN A 145 -13.06 12.99 -3.48
C ASN A 145 -11.66 12.39 -3.42
N ALA A 146 -11.28 11.85 -2.27
CA ALA A 146 -9.99 11.20 -2.09
C ALA A 146 -10.17 9.74 -1.64
N ILE A 147 -9.45 8.83 -2.32
CA ILE A 147 -9.35 7.43 -1.96
C ILE A 147 -7.98 7.23 -1.30
N TYR A 148 -7.97 6.98 0.01
CA TYR A 148 -6.73 6.75 0.74
C TYR A 148 -6.33 5.26 0.70
N ASP A 149 -5.27 4.93 -0.02
CA ASP A 149 -4.63 3.61 0.03
C ASP A 149 -3.63 3.57 1.19
N HIS A 150 -4.05 2.91 2.26
CA HIS A 150 -3.29 2.69 3.48
C HIS A 150 -2.72 1.26 3.56
N ALA A 151 -2.40 0.64 2.42
CA ALA A 151 -1.76 -0.68 2.40
C ALA A 151 -0.51 -0.74 3.30
N TYR A 152 0.26 0.34 3.40
CA TYR A 152 1.48 0.40 4.22
C TYR A 152 1.30 1.13 5.56
N TYR A 153 0.10 1.58 5.94
CA TYR A 153 -0.09 2.38 7.18
C TYR A 153 -0.18 1.49 8.41
N TRP A 154 0.90 0.78 8.68
CA TRP A 154 1.09 -0.12 9.80
C TRP A 154 2.39 0.23 10.50
N PRO A 155 2.51 -0.06 11.83
CA PRO A 155 3.77 0.10 12.56
C PRO A 155 4.96 -0.65 11.94
N HIS A 156 4.74 -1.56 10.98
CA HIS A 156 5.79 -2.19 10.19
C HIS A 156 6.63 -1.17 9.40
N PHE A 157 5.96 -0.23 8.71
CA PHE A 157 6.56 0.55 7.63
C PHE A 157 6.74 2.02 7.97
N SER A 158 5.91 2.54 8.86
CA SER A 158 5.96 3.94 9.26
C SER A 158 5.65 4.11 10.74
N ALA A 159 6.04 5.27 11.29
CA ALA A 159 5.46 5.76 12.52
C ALA A 159 3.95 5.98 12.33
N ILE A 160 3.19 5.86 13.42
CA ILE A 160 1.76 6.14 13.44
C ILE A 160 1.56 7.45 14.21
N PRO A 161 1.67 8.63 13.56
CA PRO A 161 1.54 9.92 14.24
C PRO A 161 0.11 10.20 14.70
N ALA A 162 -0.89 9.67 14.00
CA ALA A 162 -2.31 9.77 14.34
C ALA A 162 -3.09 8.62 13.67
N PRO A 163 -4.21 8.17 14.22
CA PRO A 163 -5.10 7.29 13.48
C PRO A 163 -5.64 8.03 12.25
N ALA A 164 -5.66 7.35 11.09
CA ALA A 164 -6.25 7.86 9.85
C ALA A 164 -7.78 8.00 10.01
N ASP A 165 -8.36 9.09 9.50
CA ASP A 165 -9.80 9.37 9.63
C ASP A 165 -10.45 9.88 8.34
N GLU A 166 -10.02 9.35 7.20
CA GLU A 166 -10.48 9.77 5.88
C GLU A 166 -11.78 9.05 5.49
N ASP A 167 -12.50 9.62 4.50
CA ASP A 167 -13.83 9.14 4.13
C ASP A 167 -13.80 7.76 3.46
N ILE A 168 -12.73 7.45 2.71
CA ILE A 168 -12.46 6.12 2.12
C ILE A 168 -11.02 5.73 2.43
N MET A 169 -10.85 4.69 3.24
CA MET A 169 -9.53 4.14 3.60
C MET A 169 -9.45 2.67 3.21
N ILE A 170 -8.45 2.29 2.42
CA ILE A 170 -8.28 0.93 1.89
C ILE A 170 -7.04 0.27 2.50
N PHE A 171 -7.19 -0.98 2.94
CA PHE A 171 -6.14 -1.78 3.57
C PHE A 171 -6.08 -3.19 2.97
N THR A 172 -4.98 -3.91 3.22
CA THR A 172 -4.81 -5.29 2.74
C THR A 172 -3.97 -6.15 3.66
N ILE A 173 -4.31 -7.44 3.77
CA ILE A 173 -3.48 -8.41 4.50
C ILE A 173 -2.15 -8.68 3.79
N SER A 174 -2.03 -8.31 2.51
CA SER A 174 -0.82 -8.47 1.71
C SER A 174 0.38 -7.75 2.33
N LYS A 175 0.13 -6.63 3.00
CA LYS A 175 1.16 -5.77 3.62
C LYS A 175 1.11 -5.76 5.14
N LEU A 176 0.00 -6.19 5.75
CA LEU A 176 -0.08 -6.46 7.19
C LEU A 176 0.56 -7.80 7.57
N THR A 177 0.19 -8.90 6.89
CA THR A 177 0.60 -10.26 7.30
C THR A 177 1.49 -10.96 6.26
N GLY A 178 1.78 -10.31 5.14
CA GLY A 178 2.53 -10.89 4.02
C GLY A 178 1.73 -11.86 3.13
N HIS A 179 0.44 -12.09 3.40
CA HIS A 179 -0.40 -13.06 2.68
C HIS A 179 -0.96 -12.50 1.37
N ALA A 180 -0.08 -12.03 0.47
CA ALA A 180 -0.47 -11.42 -0.79
C ALA A 180 -1.25 -12.36 -1.72
N GLY A 181 -0.97 -13.67 -1.68
CA GLY A 181 -1.66 -14.69 -2.47
C GLY A 181 -3.09 -14.98 -2.02
N SER A 182 -3.46 -14.63 -0.79
CA SER A 182 -4.84 -14.81 -0.31
C SER A 182 -5.83 -13.82 -0.96
N ARG A 183 -5.33 -12.76 -1.61
CA ARG A 183 -6.12 -11.73 -2.29
C ARG A 183 -7.24 -11.18 -1.38
N PHE A 184 -6.89 -10.66 -0.21
CA PHE A 184 -7.86 -10.07 0.71
C PHE A 184 -7.50 -8.64 1.08
N GLY A 185 -8.48 -7.76 0.97
CA GLY A 185 -8.42 -6.37 1.41
C GLY A 185 -9.76 -5.92 1.95
N TRP A 186 -9.76 -4.77 2.63
CA TRP A 186 -10.97 -4.14 3.11
C TRP A 186 -10.91 -2.63 2.95
N ALA A 187 -12.07 -2.01 2.76
CA ALA A 187 -12.26 -0.58 2.77
C ALA A 187 -13.09 -0.19 4.00
N LEU A 188 -12.72 0.90 4.65
CA LEU A 188 -13.53 1.62 5.61
C LEU A 188 -14.11 2.85 4.90
N VAL A 189 -15.43 2.93 4.83
CA VAL A 189 -16.16 3.91 4.02
C VAL A 189 -17.14 4.65 4.90
N LYS A 190 -17.05 5.98 4.95
CA LYS A 190 -17.91 6.81 5.79
C LYS A 190 -19.29 7.05 5.17
N ASP A 191 -19.31 7.40 3.88
CA ASP A 191 -20.55 7.67 3.16
C ASP A 191 -21.30 6.37 2.83
N LYS A 192 -22.60 6.34 3.14
CA LYS A 192 -23.42 5.13 3.00
C LYS A 192 -23.69 4.81 1.53
N ASP A 193 -23.88 5.80 0.67
CA ASP A 193 -24.19 5.59 -0.74
C ASP A 193 -22.95 5.11 -1.50
N VAL A 194 -21.78 5.67 -1.18
CA VAL A 194 -20.49 5.15 -1.67
C VAL A 194 -20.28 3.71 -1.21
N TYR A 195 -20.55 3.39 0.06
CA TYR A 195 -20.48 2.02 0.57
C TYR A 195 -21.39 1.06 -0.21
N LEU A 196 -22.65 1.42 -0.43
CA LEU A 196 -23.61 0.59 -1.18
C LEU A 196 -23.18 0.40 -2.64
N ASN A 197 -22.65 1.45 -3.28
CA ASN A 197 -22.15 1.37 -4.65
C ASN A 197 -20.89 0.50 -4.77
N MET A 198 -19.98 0.57 -3.81
CA MET A 198 -18.82 -0.34 -3.74
C MET A 198 -19.27 -1.80 -3.54
N GLN A 199 -20.25 -2.05 -2.67
CA GLN A 199 -20.82 -3.39 -2.49
C GLN A 199 -21.47 -3.91 -3.76
N LYS A 200 -22.22 -3.06 -4.48
CA LYS A 200 -22.82 -3.40 -5.77
C LYS A 200 -21.75 -3.80 -6.79
N TYR A 201 -20.66 -3.03 -6.90
CA TYR A 201 -19.54 -3.37 -7.78
C TYR A 201 -18.96 -4.76 -7.43
N VAL A 202 -18.61 -4.99 -6.16
CA VAL A 202 -18.03 -6.28 -5.72
C VAL A 202 -18.99 -7.45 -5.97
N SER A 203 -20.29 -7.24 -5.75
CA SER A 203 -21.31 -8.25 -6.01
C SER A 203 -21.46 -8.58 -7.49
N LEU A 204 -21.40 -7.57 -8.37
CA LEU A 204 -21.52 -7.77 -9.81
C LEU A 204 -20.26 -8.38 -10.42
N ALA A 205 -19.08 -7.99 -9.92
CA ALA A 205 -17.80 -8.47 -10.44
C ALA A 205 -17.55 -9.94 -10.06
N GLU A 206 -17.77 -10.32 -8.81
CA GLU A 206 -17.27 -11.60 -8.26
C GLU A 206 -18.28 -12.32 -7.35
N PHE A 207 -19.50 -11.80 -7.22
CA PHE A 207 -20.51 -12.33 -6.30
C PHE A 207 -19.99 -12.47 -4.85
N SER A 208 -19.23 -11.46 -4.39
CA SER A 208 -18.46 -11.41 -3.13
C SER A 208 -17.09 -12.09 -3.21
N ILE A 209 -16.54 -12.51 -2.06
CA ILE A 209 -15.18 -13.05 -1.93
C ILE A 209 -15.25 -14.45 -1.38
N SER A 210 -14.32 -15.28 -1.83
CA SER A 210 -14.09 -16.63 -1.31
C SER A 210 -14.22 -16.74 0.21
N ARG A 211 -15.03 -17.71 0.64
CA ARG A 211 -15.23 -18.04 2.06
C ARG A 211 -13.95 -18.58 2.69
N ASP A 212 -13.16 -19.31 1.92
CA ASP A 212 -11.85 -19.84 2.34
C ASP A 212 -10.87 -18.70 2.59
N THR A 213 -10.86 -17.69 1.73
CA THR A 213 -10.05 -16.48 1.93
C THR A 213 -10.46 -15.75 3.21
N GLN A 214 -11.76 -15.59 3.46
CA GLN A 214 -12.25 -14.96 4.69
C GLN A 214 -11.91 -15.79 5.95
N LEU A 215 -12.04 -17.12 5.88
CA LEU A 215 -11.65 -18.02 6.96
C LEU A 215 -10.15 -17.93 7.25
N ARG A 216 -9.31 -17.92 6.20
CA ARG A 216 -7.86 -17.76 6.31
C ARG A 216 -7.49 -16.41 6.89
N ALA A 217 -8.08 -15.33 6.40
CA ALA A 217 -7.87 -14.00 6.97
C ALA A 217 -8.27 -13.96 8.45
N LEU A 218 -9.41 -14.55 8.82
CA LEU A 218 -9.87 -14.60 10.22
C LEU A 218 -8.87 -15.32 11.11
N GLN A 219 -8.35 -16.47 10.69
CA GLN A 219 -7.36 -17.21 11.47
C GLN A 219 -6.07 -16.43 11.64
N LEU A 220 -5.59 -15.79 10.58
CA LEU A 220 -4.39 -14.96 10.64
C LEU A 220 -4.58 -13.78 11.59
N LEU A 221 -5.72 -13.09 11.52
CA LEU A 221 -5.99 -11.96 12.41
C LEU A 221 -6.19 -12.40 13.87
N LYS A 222 -6.73 -13.61 14.12
CA LYS A 222 -6.75 -14.20 15.47
C LYS A 222 -5.35 -14.38 16.05
N VAL A 223 -4.41 -14.87 15.24
CA VAL A 223 -3.00 -15.01 15.66
C VAL A 223 -2.35 -13.65 15.88
N VAL A 224 -2.56 -12.69 14.96
CA VAL A 224 -2.07 -11.31 15.11
C VAL A 224 -2.57 -10.67 16.41
N LEU A 225 -3.80 -10.98 16.81
CA LEU A 225 -4.44 -10.43 18.01
C LEU A 225 -4.22 -11.27 19.28
N LYS A 226 -3.39 -12.32 19.22
CA LYS A 226 -3.04 -13.11 20.41
C LYS A 226 -2.21 -12.27 21.38
N GLY A 227 -2.38 -12.50 22.68
CA GLY A 227 -1.71 -11.71 23.71
C GLY A 227 -2.16 -10.25 23.68
N ASP A 228 -1.20 -9.32 23.64
CA ASP A 228 -1.47 -7.88 23.48
C ASP A 228 -1.69 -7.45 22.02
N GLY A 229 -1.52 -8.38 21.07
CA GLY A 229 -1.63 -8.15 19.64
C GLY A 229 -0.57 -7.20 19.07
N ARG A 230 0.60 -7.10 19.71
CA ARG A 230 1.69 -6.21 19.31
C ARG A 230 2.85 -6.95 18.64
N GLU A 231 2.97 -8.26 18.83
CA GLU A 231 4.14 -9.06 18.44
C GLU A 231 4.53 -8.91 16.97
N ILE A 232 3.57 -9.07 16.03
CA ILE A 232 3.85 -8.92 14.59
C ILE A 232 4.37 -7.52 14.23
N PHE A 233 3.88 -6.49 14.92
CA PHE A 233 4.26 -5.11 14.70
C PHE A 233 5.69 -4.84 15.16
N HIS A 234 6.08 -5.38 16.32
CA HIS A 234 7.46 -5.31 16.81
C HIS A 234 8.41 -6.09 15.89
N PHE A 235 8.10 -7.35 15.59
CA PHE A 235 8.91 -8.19 14.70
C PHE A 235 9.15 -7.53 13.35
N ALA A 236 8.08 -7.06 12.69
CA ALA A 236 8.20 -6.46 11.37
C ALA A 236 8.93 -5.12 11.43
N TYR A 237 8.69 -4.28 12.44
CA TYR A 237 9.43 -3.02 12.59
C TYR A 237 10.93 -3.28 12.73
N GLU A 238 11.35 -4.18 13.62
CA GLU A 238 12.76 -4.50 13.83
C GLU A 238 13.42 -5.02 12.56
N LYS A 239 12.73 -5.93 11.85
CA LYS A 239 13.22 -6.49 10.59
C LYS A 239 13.37 -5.42 9.51
N MET A 240 12.37 -4.57 9.34
CA MET A 240 12.37 -3.55 8.30
C MET A 240 13.35 -2.41 8.62
N ARG A 241 13.50 -2.04 9.90
CA ARG A 241 14.49 -1.07 10.36
C ARG A 241 15.91 -1.55 10.08
N ASP A 242 16.24 -2.79 10.47
CA ASP A 242 17.56 -3.37 10.22
C ASP A 242 17.91 -3.40 8.72
N ARG A 243 16.93 -3.78 7.88
CA ARG A 243 17.10 -3.78 6.42
C ARG A 243 17.33 -2.39 5.85
N TRP A 244 16.55 -1.41 6.30
CA TRP A 244 16.71 -0.01 5.91
C TRP A 244 18.08 0.54 6.33
N GLU A 245 18.47 0.38 7.59
CA GLU A 245 19.75 0.88 8.13
C GLU A 245 20.94 0.34 7.34
N LYS A 246 20.98 -0.97 7.06
CA LYS A 246 22.07 -1.60 6.29
C LYS A 246 22.19 -1.08 4.86
N ILE A 247 21.06 -0.91 4.16
CA ILE A 247 21.08 -0.41 2.78
C ILE A 247 21.42 1.07 2.76
N SER A 248 20.79 1.89 3.60
CA SER A 248 21.04 3.33 3.65
C SER A 248 22.48 3.63 4.05
N GLN A 249 23.05 2.87 4.99
CA GLN A 249 24.49 2.97 5.31
C GLN A 249 25.36 2.62 4.10
N THR A 250 25.03 1.55 3.37
CA THR A 250 25.78 1.16 2.16
C THR A 250 25.73 2.25 1.09
N VAL A 251 24.54 2.82 0.84
CA VAL A 251 24.37 3.89 -0.14
C VAL A 251 25.09 5.18 0.30
N SER A 252 25.10 5.50 1.59
CA SER A 252 25.78 6.71 2.10
C SER A 252 27.30 6.73 1.89
N LEU A 253 27.91 5.58 1.55
CA LEU A 253 29.33 5.47 1.20
C LEU A 253 29.61 5.83 -0.27
N SER A 254 28.56 6.06 -1.07
CA SER A 254 28.62 6.38 -2.50
C SER A 254 28.19 7.82 -2.75
N LYS A 255 28.78 8.44 -3.77
CA LYS A 255 28.25 9.69 -4.37
C LYS A 255 27.40 9.44 -5.62
N ARG A 256 27.37 8.20 -6.12
CA ARG A 256 26.62 7.79 -7.32
C ARG A 256 25.14 7.55 -7.03
N PHE A 257 24.80 7.16 -5.81
CA PHE A 257 23.44 6.82 -5.45
C PHE A 257 22.94 7.62 -4.25
N THR A 258 21.66 7.97 -4.28
CA THR A 258 20.93 8.45 -3.10
C THR A 258 19.68 7.60 -2.89
N VAL A 259 19.14 7.64 -1.66
CA VAL A 259 17.85 7.04 -1.31
C VAL A 259 16.92 8.12 -0.78
N GLN A 260 15.62 7.81 -0.68
CA GLN A 260 14.66 8.76 -0.16
C GLN A 260 15.00 9.24 1.25
N ASP A 261 14.62 10.49 1.55
CA ASP A 261 14.62 11.01 2.91
C ASP A 261 13.28 10.72 3.60
N ILE A 262 13.34 10.24 4.84
CA ILE A 262 12.18 9.99 5.70
C ILE A 262 12.58 10.37 7.13
N PRO A 263 12.04 11.48 7.68
CA PRO A 263 12.44 11.94 9.00
C PRO A 263 11.95 11.01 10.11
N PRO A 264 12.70 10.87 11.23
CA PRO A 264 12.19 10.24 12.43
C PRO A 264 10.92 10.94 12.94
N GLN A 265 9.94 10.16 13.40
CA GLN A 265 8.65 10.69 13.84
C GLN A 265 8.18 9.97 15.11
N TYR A 266 7.41 10.69 15.94
CA TYR A 266 6.72 10.08 17.07
C TYR A 266 5.66 9.08 16.59
N CYS A 267 5.67 7.88 17.17
CA CYS A 267 4.74 6.82 16.85
C CYS A 267 3.82 6.54 18.04
N ASN A 268 2.52 6.80 17.92
CA ASN A 268 1.53 6.56 18.97
C ASN A 268 1.37 5.08 19.33
N PHE A 269 1.73 4.16 18.43
CA PHE A 269 1.75 2.73 18.72
C PHE A 269 2.92 2.35 19.65
N PHE A 270 4.14 2.82 19.33
CA PHE A 270 5.34 2.51 20.13
C PHE A 270 5.59 3.50 21.28
N GLU A 271 4.84 4.60 21.32
CA GLU A 271 4.91 5.70 22.29
C GLU A 271 6.32 6.31 22.40
N LYS A 272 7.03 6.35 21.27
CA LYS A 272 8.39 6.92 21.14
C LYS A 272 8.65 7.47 19.75
N VAL A 273 9.65 8.33 19.63
CA VAL A 273 10.24 8.68 18.34
C VAL A 273 10.99 7.46 17.80
N ARG A 274 10.79 7.17 16.52
CA ARG A 274 11.47 6.07 15.82
C ARG A 274 11.95 6.53 14.45
N GLY A 275 13.03 5.90 14.01
CA GLY A 275 13.50 6.04 12.63
C GLY A 275 12.60 5.34 11.60
N PRO A 276 12.88 5.58 10.32
CA PRO A 276 12.18 4.98 9.18
C PRO A 276 12.38 3.46 9.08
N SER A 277 11.41 2.79 8.46
CA SER A 277 11.51 1.37 8.09
C SER A 277 10.64 1.02 6.87
N PRO A 278 10.79 1.74 5.74
CA PRO A 278 9.88 1.66 4.61
C PRO A 278 9.87 0.28 3.95
N ALA A 279 8.82 -0.02 3.19
CA ALA A 279 8.70 -1.26 2.42
C ALA A 279 9.68 -1.34 1.22
N TYR A 280 10.16 -0.21 0.74
CA TYR A 280 10.98 -0.09 -0.45
C TYR A 280 12.10 0.92 -0.26
N ILE A 281 13.17 0.76 -1.04
CA ILE A 281 14.13 1.81 -1.33
C ILE A 281 13.70 2.48 -2.62
N TRP A 282 13.69 3.80 -2.63
CA TRP A 282 13.56 4.63 -3.81
C TRP A 282 14.93 5.22 -4.12
N LEU A 283 15.71 4.47 -4.90
CA LEU A 283 17.11 4.77 -5.19
C LEU A 283 17.19 5.65 -6.43
N LYS A 284 18.00 6.70 -6.39
CA LYS A 284 18.30 7.57 -7.52
C LYS A 284 19.77 7.42 -7.93
N CYS A 285 20.04 7.38 -9.23
CA CYS A 285 21.38 7.53 -9.77
C CYS A 285 21.69 9.03 -9.98
N GLU A 286 22.74 9.53 -9.33
CA GLU A 286 23.11 10.95 -9.32
C GLU A 286 24.10 11.34 -10.42
N ARG A 287 24.87 10.38 -10.95
CA ARG A 287 25.83 10.67 -12.03
C ARG A 287 25.10 11.08 -13.30
N GLU A 288 25.61 12.08 -14.00
CA GLU A 288 24.97 12.61 -15.21
C GLU A 288 24.81 11.54 -16.28
N GLU A 289 25.81 10.65 -16.43
CA GLU A 289 25.82 9.54 -17.39
C GLU A 289 24.83 8.41 -17.06
N ASP A 290 24.43 8.25 -15.79
CA ASP A 290 23.51 7.20 -15.33
C ASP A 290 22.03 7.61 -15.57
N THR A 291 21.70 7.96 -16.82
CA THR A 291 20.34 8.43 -17.21
C THR A 291 19.27 7.34 -17.09
N ASN A 292 19.66 6.07 -17.17
CA ASN A 292 18.79 4.90 -16.96
C ASN A 292 19.32 4.07 -15.79
N CYS A 293 18.84 4.37 -14.59
CA CYS A 293 19.31 3.74 -13.36
C CYS A 293 18.90 2.26 -13.28
N SER A 294 17.80 1.86 -13.94
CA SER A 294 17.42 0.45 -14.08
C SER A 294 18.48 -0.36 -14.83
N ALA A 295 19.04 0.20 -15.92
CA ALA A 295 20.10 -0.45 -16.68
C ALA A 295 21.41 -0.55 -15.88
N VAL A 296 21.77 0.51 -15.14
CA VAL A 296 22.93 0.53 -14.23
C VAL A 296 22.85 -0.59 -13.20
N LEU A 297 21.71 -0.69 -12.50
CA LEU A 297 21.49 -1.74 -11.51
C LEU A 297 21.44 -3.12 -12.15
N LEU A 298 20.83 -3.27 -13.34
CA LEU A 298 20.76 -4.55 -14.05
C LEU A 298 22.16 -5.06 -14.42
N ALA A 299 23.08 -4.18 -14.84
CA ALA A 299 24.49 -4.55 -15.09
C ALA A 299 25.20 -5.08 -13.83
N ALA A 300 24.75 -4.66 -12.63
CA ALA A 300 25.18 -5.20 -11.34
C ALA A 300 24.34 -6.42 -10.89
N ASN A 301 23.49 -6.97 -11.75
CA ASN A 301 22.52 -8.02 -11.46
C ASN A 301 21.48 -7.64 -10.39
N ILE A 302 21.17 -6.35 -10.22
CA ILE A 302 20.11 -5.89 -9.32
C ILE A 302 18.88 -5.56 -10.16
N ILE A 303 17.77 -6.24 -9.89
CA ILE A 303 16.50 -6.01 -10.59
C ILE A 303 15.57 -5.22 -9.67
N GLY A 304 15.18 -4.04 -10.11
CA GLY A 304 14.18 -3.19 -9.48
C GLY A 304 13.03 -2.85 -10.43
N ARG A 305 12.18 -1.90 -10.02
CA ARG A 305 11.15 -1.33 -10.91
C ARG A 305 11.55 0.08 -11.32
N SER A 306 11.61 0.34 -12.63
CA SER A 306 12.02 1.64 -13.17
C SER A 306 11.13 2.78 -12.70
N GLY A 307 11.73 3.97 -12.57
CA GLY A 307 11.05 5.16 -12.11
C GLY A 307 9.92 5.63 -13.03
N SER A 308 10.10 5.48 -14.34
CA SER A 308 9.07 5.76 -15.35
C SER A 308 7.76 5.01 -15.14
N LEU A 309 7.79 3.83 -14.52
CA LEU A 309 6.55 3.12 -14.17
C LEU A 309 5.69 3.93 -13.18
N PHE A 310 6.33 4.70 -12.31
CA PHE A 310 5.71 5.48 -11.22
C PHE A 310 5.48 6.94 -11.61
N ASP A 311 5.60 7.28 -12.90
CA ASP A 311 5.56 8.66 -13.39
C ASP A 311 6.69 9.53 -12.80
N ALA A 312 7.90 8.95 -12.73
CA ALA A 312 9.13 9.63 -12.34
C ALA A 312 10.23 9.41 -13.38
N GLU A 313 11.35 10.14 -13.25
CA GLU A 313 12.50 9.99 -14.13
C GLU A 313 13.09 8.56 -14.09
N ASP A 314 13.64 8.09 -15.22
CA ASP A 314 14.36 6.81 -15.31
C ASP A 314 15.66 6.77 -14.50
N ARG A 315 16.04 7.90 -13.89
CA ARG A 315 17.08 7.99 -12.86
C ARG A 315 16.69 7.31 -11.54
N TYR A 316 15.41 6.99 -11.34
CA TYR A 316 14.95 6.31 -10.13
C TYR A 316 14.68 4.82 -10.34
N VAL A 317 14.88 4.03 -9.29
CA VAL A 317 14.51 2.61 -9.23
C VAL A 317 13.94 2.27 -7.85
N ARG A 318 12.80 1.58 -7.84
CA ARG A 318 12.22 1.02 -6.62
C ARG A 318 12.76 -0.39 -6.34
N LEU A 319 13.45 -0.57 -5.22
CA LEU A 319 13.95 -1.87 -4.74
C LEU A 319 13.12 -2.36 -3.54
N SER A 320 12.82 -3.65 -3.47
CA SER A 320 11.98 -4.19 -2.40
C SER A 320 12.78 -4.65 -1.19
N LEU A 321 12.39 -4.14 -0.02
CA LEU A 321 12.88 -4.60 1.29
C LEU A 321 11.98 -5.66 1.92
N LEU A 322 10.95 -6.15 1.23
CA LEU A 322 9.94 -7.07 1.79
C LEU A 322 10.19 -8.55 1.46
N LYS A 323 11.20 -8.87 0.64
CA LYS A 323 11.47 -10.23 0.18
C LYS A 323 12.13 -11.09 1.26
N SER A 324 12.56 -12.30 0.91
CA SER A 324 13.30 -13.19 1.82
C SER A 324 14.60 -12.57 2.32
N ASP A 325 15.19 -13.16 3.36
CA ASP A 325 16.53 -12.76 3.81
C ASP A 325 17.59 -13.01 2.75
N ASP A 326 17.47 -14.09 1.97
CA ASP A 326 18.40 -14.40 0.88
C ASP A 326 18.36 -13.33 -0.21
N ASP A 327 17.15 -12.92 -0.60
CA ASP A 327 16.94 -11.82 -1.55
C ASP A 327 17.55 -10.51 -1.04
N PHE A 328 17.33 -10.18 0.24
CA PHE A 328 17.85 -8.96 0.84
C PHE A 328 19.38 -8.99 0.96
N ASN A 329 19.95 -10.11 1.42
CA ASN A 329 21.39 -10.28 1.57
C ASN A 329 22.11 -10.22 0.21
N LEU A 330 21.52 -10.83 -0.82
CA LEU A 330 22.05 -10.75 -2.19
C LEU A 330 22.00 -9.31 -2.74
N LEU A 331 20.89 -8.60 -2.51
CA LEU A 331 20.78 -7.19 -2.87
C LEU A 331 21.86 -6.36 -2.18
N LEU A 332 22.01 -6.51 -0.86
CA LEU A 332 23.00 -5.78 -0.07
C LEU A 332 24.43 -6.08 -0.54
N TYR A 333 24.74 -7.35 -0.82
CA TYR A 333 26.04 -7.77 -1.35
C TYR A 333 26.35 -7.09 -2.70
N ARG A 334 25.43 -7.19 -3.67
CA ARG A 334 25.62 -6.58 -5.00
C ARG A 334 25.71 -5.07 -4.94
N LEU A 335 24.94 -4.43 -4.05
CA LEU A 335 25.00 -2.98 -3.86
C LEU A 335 26.32 -2.55 -3.23
N LYS A 336 26.84 -3.29 -2.25
CA LYS A 336 28.18 -3.06 -1.68
C LYS A 336 29.27 -3.13 -2.75
N GLU A 337 29.26 -4.19 -3.55
CA GLU A 337 30.20 -4.35 -4.68
C GLU A 337 30.14 -3.15 -5.64
N LEU A 338 28.93 -2.72 -5.99
CA LEU A 338 28.72 -1.59 -6.90
C LEU A 338 29.25 -0.28 -6.33
N VAL A 339 28.99 -0.01 -5.04
CA VAL A 339 29.48 1.18 -4.32
C VAL A 339 31.00 1.15 -4.15
N SER A 340 31.59 0.01 -3.80
CA SER A 340 33.04 -0.09 -3.58
C SER A 340 33.87 0.12 -4.85
N LYS A 341 33.33 -0.21 -6.03
CA LYS A 341 33.99 0.04 -7.32
C LYS A 341 34.15 1.52 -7.63
N GLU A 342 33.39 2.40 -7.00
CA GLU A 342 33.52 3.85 -7.20
C GLU A 342 34.77 4.41 -6.53
N GLY A 343 35.09 3.96 -5.32
CA GLY A 343 36.29 4.42 -4.60
C GLY A 343 37.60 3.96 -5.24
N GLY A 344 37.57 2.90 -6.05
CA GLY A 344 38.74 2.42 -6.81
C GLY A 344 39.00 3.19 -8.11
N ALA A 345 38.02 3.95 -8.62
CA ALA A 345 38.18 4.76 -9.83
C ALA A 345 38.80 6.14 -9.55
N ASP A 346 38.67 6.66 -8.33
CA ASP A 346 39.30 7.92 -7.89
C ASP A 346 40.78 7.73 -7.48
N THR A 347 41.32 6.51 -7.57
CA THR A 347 42.71 6.16 -7.18
C THR A 347 43.60 5.65 -8.33
N LEU A 348 43.14 5.82 -9.58
CA LEU A 348 43.90 5.63 -10.82
C LEU A 348 43.90 6.94 -11.60
#